data_AF-W4S064-F1
#
_entry.id   AF-W4S064-F1
#
_cell.length_a   1.000
_cell.length_b   1.000
_cell.length_c   1.000
_cell.angle_alpha   90.00
_cell.angle_beta   90.00
_cell.angle_gamma   90.00
#
_symmetry.space_group_name_H-M   'P 1'
#
loop_
_entity.id
_entity.type
_entity.pdbx_description
1 polymer ?
#
loop_
_entity_poly.entity_id
_entity_poly.type
_entity_poly.pdbx_seq_one_letter_code
_entity_poly.pdbx_strand_id
1 'polypeptide(L)' 'MQAVVTKILLENPDADPDDYMKGLKLTPSEYQALVTIPENSRQFLVKQGSQSTLAQMKLVGMEREISVLFRHAR' A
#
# COMPACT_ATOMS: atom_id res chain seq x y z
N MET A 1 10.60 -14.66 18.89
CA MET A 1 9.52 -14.65 17.88
C MET A 1 9.32 -13.20 17.47
N GLN A 2 9.82 -12.79 16.31
CA GLN A 2 9.75 -11.40 15.87
C GLN A 2 8.38 -11.21 15.20
N ALA A 3 7.54 -10.34 15.75
CA ALA A 3 6.27 -10.00 15.10
C ALA A 3 6.57 -9.48 13.70
N VAL A 4 6.06 -10.16 12.67
CA VAL A 4 6.28 -9.74 11.30
C VAL A 4 5.32 -8.59 11.04
N VAL A 5 5.85 -7.36 11.07
CA VAL A 5 5.06 -6.16 10.81
C VAL A 5 4.65 -6.16 9.35
N THR A 6 3.38 -6.42 9.07
CA THR A 6 2.80 -6.23 7.74
C THR A 6 2.62 -4.75 7.51
N LYS A 7 3.27 -4.23 6.47
CA LYS A 7 3.16 -2.85 6.03
C LYS A 7 2.38 -2.81 4.72
N ILE A 8 1.43 -1.88 4.63
CA ILE A 8 0.69 -1.55 3.42
C ILE A 8 1.10 -0.13 3.03
N LEU A 9 1.66 0.02 1.85
CA LEU A 9 2.18 1.28 1.34
C LEU A 9 1.38 1.66 0.10
N LEU A 10 0.68 2.78 0.17
CA LEU A 10 -0.10 3.34 -0.92
C LEU A 10 0.80 4.15 -1.85
N GLU A 11 0.27 4.53 -3.01
CA GLU A 11 0.94 5.49 -3.88
C GLU A 11 1.27 6.78 -3.09
N ASN A 12 2.53 7.20 -3.17
CA ASN A 12 2.97 8.46 -2.59
C ASN A 12 3.97 9.12 -3.55
N PRO A 13 3.55 10.10 -4.37
CA PRO A 13 4.43 10.80 -5.30
C PRO A 13 5.48 11.65 -4.57
N ASP A 14 5.20 12.05 -3.33
CA ASP A 14 6.11 12.79 -2.45
C ASP A 14 6.97 11.86 -1.58
N ALA A 15 7.05 10.57 -1.92
CA ALA A 15 7.87 9.62 -1.17
C ALA A 15 9.35 10.02 -1.25
N ASP A 16 9.95 10.30 -0.10
CA ASP A 16 11.39 10.52 -0.01
C ASP A 16 12.13 9.17 0.08
N PRO A 17 13.14 8.93 -0.77
CA PRO A 17 13.84 7.65 -0.78
C PRO A 17 14.57 7.37 0.54
N ASP A 18 15.08 8.40 1.24
CA ASP A 18 15.80 8.21 2.50
C ASP A 18 14.87 7.74 3.61
N ASP A 19 13.70 8.38 3.73
CA ASP A 19 12.70 8.00 4.74
C ASP A 19 12.10 6.61 4.47
N TYR A 20 11.85 6.28 3.20
CA TYR A 20 11.28 5.00 2.81
C TYR A 20 12.31 3.86 2.92
N MET A 21 13.58 4.09 2.59
CA MET A 21 14.62 3.07 2.74
C MET A 21 15.09 2.92 4.19
N LYS A 22 15.31 4.02 4.93
CA LYS A 22 15.81 3.96 6.32
C LYS A 22 14.70 3.75 7.34
N GLY A 23 13.58 4.45 7.20
CA GLY A 23 12.44 4.37 8.13
C GLY A 23 11.60 3.12 7.90
N LEU A 24 11.21 2.86 6.64
CA LEU A 24 10.33 1.73 6.29
C LEU A 24 11.08 0.45 5.90
N LYS A 25 12.41 0.51 5.81
CA LYS A 25 13.29 -0.62 5.45
C LYS A 25 12.98 -1.19 4.07
N LEU A 26 12.69 -0.32 3.11
CA LEU A 26 12.48 -0.71 1.73
C LEU A 26 13.82 -0.87 1.00
N THR A 27 13.86 -1.85 0.10
CA THR A 27 14.94 -2.01 -0.87
C THR A 27 14.76 -1.02 -2.02
N PRO A 28 15.82 -0.72 -2.79
CA PRO A 28 15.71 0.14 -3.96
C PRO A 28 14.65 -0.33 -4.97
N SER A 29 14.53 -1.64 -5.17
CA SER A 29 13.53 -2.22 -6.07
C SER A 29 12.10 -2.09 -5.54
N GLU A 30 11.89 -2.26 -4.24
CA GLU A 30 10.58 -2.04 -3.60
C GLU A 30 10.16 -0.58 -3.66
N TYR A 31 11.09 0.34 -3.41
CA TYR A 31 10.85 1.78 -3.55
C TYR A 31 10.51 2.16 -4.98
N GLN A 32 11.26 1.64 -5.97
CA GLN A 32 10.98 1.88 -7.38
C GLN A 32 9.60 1.34 -7.78
N ALA A 33 9.23 0.15 -7.29
CA ALA A 33 7.91 -0.42 -7.51
C ALA A 33 6.81 0.46 -6.90
N LEU A 34 7.03 1.03 -5.71
CA LEU A 34 6.09 1.93 -5.04
C LEU A 34 5.88 3.25 -5.80
N VAL A 35 6.95 3.94 -6.20
CA VAL A 35 6.86 5.22 -6.92
C VAL A 35 6.34 5.07 -8.36
N THR A 36 6.37 3.86 -8.92
CA THR A 36 5.83 3.56 -10.24
C THR A 36 4.34 3.20 -10.19
N ILE A 37 3.75 3.07 -9.00
CA ILE A 37 2.32 2.82 -8.87
C ILE A 37 1.54 3.99 -9.50
N PRO A 38 0.65 3.75 -10.48
CA PRO A 38 -0.13 4.81 -11.08
C PRO A 38 -1.11 5.38 -10.05
N GLU A 39 -1.28 6.71 -10.04
CA GLU A 39 -2.28 7.37 -9.21
C GLU A 39 -3.68 6.83 -9.49
N ASN A 40 -4.51 6.67 -8.45
CA ASN A 40 -5.88 6.16 -8.55
C ASN A 40 -6.00 4.70 -9.06
N SER A 41 -4.90 3.97 -9.19
CA SER A 41 -4.91 2.57 -9.64
C SER A 41 -5.46 1.60 -8.60
N ARG A 42 -5.64 2.06 -7.35
CA ARG A 42 -5.96 1.24 -6.17
C ARG A 42 -4.92 0.13 -5.94
N GLN A 43 -3.70 0.31 -6.45
CA GLN A 43 -2.59 -0.60 -6.21
C GLN A 43 -1.79 -0.13 -5.00
N PHE A 44 -1.20 -1.08 -4.29
CA PHE A 44 -0.41 -0.82 -3.11
C PHE A 44 0.64 -1.90 -2.91
N LEU A 45 1.76 -1.53 -2.31
CA LEU A 45 2.83 -2.46 -1.95
C LEU A 45 2.54 -3.05 -0.57
N VAL A 46 2.50 -4.38 -0.49
CA VAL A 46 2.44 -5.12 0.78
C VAL A 46 3.83 -5.66 1.09
N LYS A 47 4.39 -5.26 2.23
CA LYS A 47 5.68 -5.76 2.73
C LYS A 47 5.45 -6.55 4.01
N GLN A 48 5.95 -7.78 4.05
CA GLN A 48 5.90 -8.64 5.22
C GLN A 48 7.30 -9.24 5.46
N GLY A 49 8.04 -8.65 6.41
CA GLY A 49 9.42 -9.03 6.67
C GLY A 49 10.31 -8.72 5.47
N SER A 50 10.88 -9.77 4.86
CA SER A 50 11.74 -9.70 3.67
C SER A 50 10.99 -9.89 2.35
N GLN A 51 9.69 -10.14 2.39
CA GLN A 51 8.86 -10.38 1.22
C GLN A 51 8.05 -9.12 0.90
N SER A 52 7.90 -8.82 -0.39
CA SER A 52 7.09 -7.71 -0.89
C SER A 52 6.32 -8.09 -2.13
N THR A 53 5.09 -7.61 -2.25
CA THR A 53 4.25 -7.80 -3.46
C THR A 53 3.39 -6.57 -3.74
N LEU A 54 3.09 -6.32 -5.01
CA LEU A 54 2.08 -5.34 -5.40
C LEU A 54 0.72 -6.03 -5.42
N ALA A 55 -0.25 -5.44 -4.73
CA ALA A 55 -1.63 -5.88 -4.73
C ALA A 55 -2.53 -4.77 -5.30
N GLN A 56 -3.68 -5.15 -5.85
CA GLN A 56 -4.69 -4.20 -6.33
C GLN A 56 -6.00 -4.44 -5.59
N MET A 57 -6.60 -3.36 -5.07
CA MET A 57 -7.93 -3.42 -4.50
C MET A 57 -8.98 -3.34 -5.61
N LYS A 58 -9.64 -4.46 -5.90
CA LYS A 58 -10.75 -4.56 -6.84
C LYS A 58 -12.07 -4.45 -6.09
N LEU A 59 -12.69 -3.27 -6.17
CA LEU A 59 -13.96 -2.97 -5.50
C LEU A 59 -15.20 -3.21 -6.36
N VAL A 60 -15.03 -3.66 -7.61
CA VAL A 60 -16.14 -3.98 -8.52
C VAL A 60 -16.96 -5.12 -7.92
N GLY A 61 -18.27 -4.92 -7.74
CA GLY A 61 -19.17 -5.92 -7.15
C GLY A 61 -19.24 -5.90 -5.62
N MET A 62 -18.60 -4.92 -4.95
CA MET A 62 -18.63 -4.74 -3.49
C MET A 62 -19.58 -3.61 -3.05
N GLU A 63 -20.61 -3.30 -3.84
CA GLU A 63 -21.47 -2.14 -3.63
C GLU A 63 -22.21 -2.22 -2.28
N ARG A 64 -22.56 -3.43 -1.81
CA ARG A 64 -23.24 -3.61 -0.51
C ARG A 64 -22.28 -3.40 0.66
N GLU A 65 -21.08 -3.94 0.57
CA GLU A 65 -20.04 -3.86 1.60
C GLU A 65 -19.58 -2.41 1.77
N ILE A 66 -19.42 -1.71 0.65
CA ILE A 66 -19.06 -0.30 0.62
C ILE A 66 -20.21 0.59 1.13
N SER A 67 -21.48 0.23 0.88
CA SER A 67 -22.64 1.01 1.35
C SER A 67 -22.69 1.18 2.87
N VAL A 68 -22.13 0.22 3.63
CA VAL A 68 -22.06 0.28 5.10
C VAL A 68 -21.10 1.37 5.58
N LEU A 69 -20.00 1.61 4.84
CA LEU A 69 -19.01 2.62 5.20
C LEU A 69 -19.53 4.06 5.00
N PHE A 70 -20.40 4.27 4.02
CA PHE A 70 -20.99 5.59 3.74
C PHE A 70 -22.25 5.90 4.56
N ARG A 71 -22.78 4.93 5.32
CA ARG A 71 -24.07 5.07 6.03
C ARG A 71 -24.05 6.04 7.22
N HIS A 72 -22.89 6.60 7.58
CA HIS A 72 -22.76 7.58 8.67
C HIS A 72 -22.10 8.90 8.24
N ALA A 73 -22.41 9.40 7.04
CA ALA A 73 -22.29 10.83 6.74
C ALA A 73 -23.68 11.47 6.92
N ARG A 74 -24.03 11.83 8.15
CA ARG A 74 -25.11 12.78 8.44
C ARG A 74 -24.49 14.10 8.87
#